data_AF-A0A7T7ZUR2-F1
#
_entry.id   AF-A0A7T7ZUR2-F1
#
_cell.length_a   1.000
_cell.length_b   1.000
_cell.length_c   1.000
_cell.angle_alpha   90.00
_cell.angle_beta   90.00
_cell.angle_gamma   90.00
#
_symmetry.space_group_name_H-M   'P 1'
#
loop_
_entity.id
_entity.type
_entity.pdbx_description
1 polymer ?
#
loop_
_entity_poly.entity_id
_entity_poly.type
_entity_poly.pdbx_seq_one_letter_code
_entity_poly.pdbx_strand_id
1 'polypeptide(L)'
;MRNIKRCIEIAYNSNRNHMIIYILLTILNGIFSGISIFSLQNLVNVIQVSYQNDNSMIIPVGKFLIINIAFILISSLQQYSYSILSFSMDKYLCVVFAENCNELSVKDFENEEVYNKIGQINRFGKDKVVEIFFNIVQFIESVIAIITISGIIFSSSNNSWVIIILIPIINFLINIRFGKYIYNIENDNIVLYRKQEYCNYLISNNIACKERIFYNFGESLIKKLDQVTDAIILKNKKITVLTLLINSIFNIIELIAKVYLILVESISVFTNDGLLGSILAYIYSLDIVMQKTNLLLGNMLLIISNRLYVETFLG
;
A
#
# COMPACT_ATOMS: atom_id res chain seq x y z
N MET A 1 -10.53 -16.58 -0.28
CA MET A 1 -11.41 -16.21 -1.41
C MET A 1 -12.78 -15.66 -0.98
N ARG A 2 -13.50 -16.26 -0.01
CA ARG A 2 -14.82 -15.76 0.45
C ARG A 2 -14.81 -14.29 0.93
N ASN A 3 -13.73 -13.87 1.59
CA ASN A 3 -13.61 -12.51 2.14
C ASN A 3 -13.36 -11.45 1.06
N ILE A 4 -12.66 -11.80 -0.03
CA ILE A 4 -12.39 -10.89 -1.15
C ILE A 4 -13.68 -10.53 -1.88
N LYS A 5 -14.53 -11.54 -2.16
CA LYS A 5 -15.83 -11.32 -2.81
C LYS A 5 -16.71 -10.36 -2.00
N ARG A 6 -16.73 -10.51 -0.68
CA ARG A 6 -17.47 -9.60 0.23
C ARG A 6 -16.94 -8.17 0.18
N CYS A 7 -15.63 -7.96 0.12
CA CYS A 7 -15.06 -6.61 0.01
C CYS A 7 -15.49 -5.91 -1.29
N ILE A 8 -15.53 -6.65 -2.40
CA ILE A 8 -16.00 -6.15 -3.70
C ILE A 8 -17.49 -5.81 -3.64
N GLU A 9 -18.29 -6.66 -3.01
CA GLU A 9 -19.74 -6.44 -2.84
C GLU A 9 -20.01 -5.19 -1.98
N ILE A 10 -19.25 -4.99 -0.91
CA ILE A 10 -19.32 -3.78 -0.07
C ILE A 10 -18.99 -2.52 -0.87
N ALA A 11 -17.93 -2.55 -1.70
CA ALA A 11 -17.57 -1.43 -2.57
C ALA A 11 -18.66 -1.14 -3.61
N TYR A 12 -19.31 -2.17 -4.14
CA TYR A 12 -20.40 -2.04 -5.10
C TYR A 12 -21.66 -1.44 -4.47
N ASN A 13 -22.04 -1.94 -3.29
CA ASN A 13 -23.22 -1.48 -2.56
C ASN A 13 -23.05 -0.07 -1.98
N SER A 14 -21.82 0.34 -1.67
CA SER A 14 -21.54 1.68 -1.17
C SER A 14 -21.65 2.74 -2.27
N ASN A 15 -20.96 2.55 -3.40
CA ASN A 15 -20.99 3.48 -4.52
C ASN A 15 -20.57 2.82 -5.85
N ARG A 16 -21.54 2.18 -6.51
CA ARG A 16 -21.36 1.49 -7.80
C ARG A 16 -20.65 2.34 -8.86
N ASN A 17 -21.03 3.60 -9.01
CA ASN A 17 -20.51 4.45 -10.09
C ASN A 17 -19.03 4.75 -9.88
N HIS A 18 -18.64 5.21 -8.68
CA HIS A 18 -17.24 5.50 -8.39
C HIS A 18 -16.38 4.23 -8.32
N MET A 19 -16.95 3.08 -7.92
CA MET A 19 -16.25 1.79 -7.99
C MET A 19 -15.85 1.44 -9.43
N ILE A 20 -16.79 1.51 -10.38
CA ILE A 20 -16.52 1.19 -11.79
C ILE A 20 -15.53 2.18 -12.39
N ILE A 21 -15.74 3.49 -12.15
CA ILE A 21 -14.84 4.55 -12.64
C ILE A 21 -13.42 4.34 -12.08
N TYR A 22 -13.29 4.07 -10.78
CA TYR A 22 -11.99 3.84 -10.16
C TYR A 22 -11.27 2.64 -10.77
N ILE A 23 -11.94 1.49 -10.95
CA ILE A 23 -11.34 0.30 -11.57
C ILE A 23 -10.88 0.60 -13.00
N LEU A 24 -11.71 1.27 -13.81
CA LEU A 24 -11.36 1.64 -15.18
C LEU A 24 -10.15 2.57 -15.24
N LEU A 25 -10.14 3.64 -14.43
CA LEU A 25 -9.01 4.57 -14.35
C LEU A 25 -7.73 3.89 -13.86
N THR A 26 -7.87 2.91 -12.97
CA THR A 26 -6.74 2.12 -12.48
C THR A 26 -6.12 1.27 -13.58
N ILE A 27 -6.94 0.56 -14.36
CA ILE A 27 -6.47 -0.18 -15.54
C ILE A 27 -5.78 0.75 -16.54
N LEU A 28 -6.37 1.92 -16.81
CA LEU A 28 -5.77 2.91 -17.70
C LEU A 28 -4.41 3.40 -17.19
N ASN A 29 -4.26 3.66 -15.89
CA ASN A 29 -2.98 4.08 -15.33
C ASN A 29 -1.89 3.01 -15.45
N GLY A 30 -2.23 1.73 -15.27
CA GLY A 30 -1.29 0.63 -15.52
C GLY A 30 -0.80 0.57 -16.98
N ILE A 31 -1.66 0.90 -17.94
CA ILE A 31 -1.28 0.95 -19.36
C ILE A 31 -0.46 2.23 -19.65
N PHE A 32 -0.92 3.39 -19.17
CA PHE A 32 -0.26 4.66 -19.42
C PHE A 32 1.13 4.76 -18.78
N SER A 33 1.41 4.00 -17.72
CA SER A 33 2.76 3.97 -17.14
C SER A 33 3.83 3.44 -18.11
N GLY A 34 3.47 2.56 -19.06
CA GLY A 34 4.39 2.14 -20.11
C GLY A 34 4.44 3.13 -21.28
N ILE A 35 3.28 3.68 -21.67
CA ILE A 35 3.18 4.68 -22.75
C ILE A 35 4.02 5.92 -22.44
N SER A 36 4.04 6.38 -21.19
CA SER A 36 4.84 7.53 -20.77
C SER A 36 6.35 7.27 -20.96
N ILE A 37 6.83 6.06 -20.66
CA ILE A 37 8.22 5.66 -20.89
C ILE A 37 8.55 5.65 -22.38
N PHE A 38 7.71 5.00 -23.21
CA PHE A 38 7.91 5.01 -24.67
C PHE A 38 7.89 6.42 -25.25
N SER A 39 7.04 7.30 -24.70
CA SER A 39 7.00 8.69 -25.10
C SER A 39 8.31 9.42 -24.77
N LEU A 40 8.91 9.13 -23.61
CA LEU A 40 10.20 9.70 -23.21
C LEU A 40 11.35 9.17 -24.08
N GLN A 41 11.36 7.86 -24.34
CA GLN A 41 12.30 7.22 -25.26
C GLN A 41 12.31 7.91 -26.62
N ASN A 42 11.12 8.06 -27.20
CA ASN A 42 10.95 8.69 -28.51
C ASN A 42 11.40 10.16 -28.50
N LEU A 43 11.08 10.90 -27.45
CA LEU A 43 11.51 12.30 -27.31
C LEU A 43 13.04 12.39 -27.34
N VAL A 44 13.72 11.60 -26.53
CA VAL A 44 15.19 11.64 -26.41
C VAL A 44 15.85 11.17 -27.69
N ASN A 45 15.34 10.10 -28.31
CA ASN A 45 15.81 9.60 -29.59
C ASN A 45 15.75 10.67 -30.68
N VAL A 46 14.63 11.40 -30.77
CA VAL A 46 14.50 12.47 -31.76
C VAL A 46 15.42 13.63 -31.43
N ILE A 47 15.60 14.01 -30.16
CA ILE A 47 16.54 15.07 -29.79
C ILE A 47 17.97 14.71 -30.22
N GLN A 48 18.41 13.48 -30.00
CA GLN A 48 19.74 13.00 -30.40
C GLN A 48 19.94 13.06 -31.93
N VAL A 49 18.94 12.64 -32.72
CA VAL A 49 19.01 12.63 -34.19
C VAL A 49 18.86 14.04 -34.77
N SER A 50 17.96 14.85 -34.22
CA SER A 50 17.72 16.24 -34.65
C SER A 50 18.94 17.13 -34.41
N TYR A 51 19.76 16.84 -33.39
CA TYR A 51 21.03 17.54 -33.18
C TYR A 51 22.00 17.39 -34.37
N GLN A 52 21.89 16.31 -35.15
CA GLN A 52 22.76 16.04 -36.29
C GLN A 52 22.21 16.57 -37.63
N ASN A 53 20.89 16.77 -37.74
CA ASN A 53 20.18 16.95 -39.02
C ASN A 53 19.30 18.21 -39.11
N ASP A 54 19.39 19.16 -38.16
CA ASP A 54 18.59 20.42 -38.13
C ASP A 54 17.07 20.23 -38.28
N ASN A 55 16.54 19.08 -37.85
CA ASN A 55 15.10 18.78 -37.90
C ASN A 55 14.34 19.47 -36.75
N SER A 56 13.15 20.01 -37.06
CA SER A 56 12.32 20.70 -36.07
C SER A 56 11.90 19.81 -34.90
N MET A 57 12.19 20.25 -33.66
CA MET A 57 11.93 19.50 -32.42
C MET A 57 10.51 19.72 -31.85
N ILE A 58 9.71 20.60 -32.44
CA ILE A 58 8.42 21.06 -31.89
C ILE A 58 7.38 19.93 -31.84
N ILE A 59 7.30 19.11 -32.89
CA ILE A 59 6.29 18.04 -33.00
C ILE A 59 6.53 16.91 -31.96
N PRO A 60 7.74 16.35 -31.81
CA PRO A 60 8.03 15.35 -30.77
C PRO A 60 7.78 15.86 -29.35
N VAL A 61 8.20 17.08 -29.04
CA VAL A 61 7.98 17.71 -27.74
C VAL A 61 6.48 17.89 -27.47
N GLY A 62 5.72 18.36 -28.47
CA GLY A 62 4.27 18.49 -28.37
C GLY A 62 3.56 17.16 -28.10
N LYS A 63 3.95 16.08 -28.80
CA LYS A 63 3.41 14.73 -28.54
C LYS A 63 3.72 14.26 -27.12
N PHE A 64 4.96 14.41 -26.66
CA PHE A 64 5.36 14.05 -25.29
C PHE A 64 4.54 14.81 -24.25
N LEU A 65 4.37 16.11 -24.43
CA LEU A 65 3.60 16.96 -23.53
C LEU A 65 2.13 16.51 -23.46
N ILE A 66 1.48 16.26 -24.60
CA ILE A 66 0.07 15.84 -24.64
C ILE A 66 -0.12 14.49 -23.93
N ILE A 67 0.76 13.52 -24.18
CA ILE A 67 0.69 12.19 -23.56
C ILE A 67 0.83 12.30 -22.03
N ASN A 68 1.80 13.07 -21.55
CA ASN A 68 2.03 13.21 -20.11
C ASN A 68 0.93 14.01 -19.41
N ILE A 69 0.37 15.04 -20.05
CA ILE A 69 -0.81 15.75 -19.52
C ILE A 69 -1.99 14.79 -19.40
N ALA A 70 -2.25 13.97 -20.41
CA ALA A 70 -3.31 12.97 -20.35
C ALA A 70 -3.08 11.99 -19.19
N PHE A 71 -1.85 11.51 -19.00
CA PHE A 71 -1.51 10.61 -17.89
C PHE A 71 -1.73 11.27 -16.50
N ILE A 72 -1.33 12.53 -16.34
CA ILE A 72 -1.55 13.31 -15.11
C ILE A 72 -3.04 13.47 -14.81
N LEU A 73 -3.85 13.75 -15.83
CA LEU A 73 -5.31 13.90 -15.68
C LEU A 73 -5.98 12.58 -15.28
N ILE A 74 -5.61 11.46 -15.91
CA ILE A 74 -6.13 10.13 -15.56
C ILE A 74 -5.76 9.78 -14.11
N SER A 75 -4.49 10.01 -13.72
CA SER A 75 -4.02 9.80 -12.35
C SER A 75 -4.77 10.65 -11.33
N SER A 76 -5.02 11.92 -11.65
CA SER A 76 -5.76 12.83 -10.77
C SER A 76 -7.23 12.42 -10.61
N LEU A 77 -7.87 12.01 -11.70
CA LEU A 77 -9.25 11.49 -11.67
C LEU A 77 -9.35 10.16 -10.91
N GLN A 78 -8.33 9.31 -11.00
CA GLN A 78 -8.25 8.06 -10.23
C GLN A 78 -8.19 8.38 -8.73
N GLN A 79 -7.33 9.32 -8.33
CA GLN A 79 -7.18 9.74 -6.93
C GLN A 79 -8.47 10.38 -6.38
N TYR A 80 -9.15 11.19 -7.19
CA TYR A 80 -10.46 11.73 -6.82
C TYR A 80 -11.49 10.60 -6.60
N SER A 81 -11.56 9.64 -7.54
CA SER A 81 -12.48 8.51 -7.45
C SER A 81 -12.18 7.60 -6.26
N TYR A 82 -10.90 7.37 -5.95
CA TYR A 82 -10.43 6.67 -4.76
C TYR A 82 -11.00 7.31 -3.49
N SER A 83 -10.84 8.63 -3.33
CA SER A 83 -11.26 9.35 -2.12
C SER A 83 -12.78 9.26 -1.91
N ILE A 84 -13.57 9.52 -2.96
CA ILE A 84 -15.03 9.44 -2.88
C ILE A 84 -15.50 8.01 -2.55
N LEU A 85 -14.88 7.01 -3.16
CA LEU A 85 -15.21 5.61 -2.91
C LEU A 85 -14.82 5.20 -1.48
N SER A 86 -13.66 5.61 -0.98
CA SER A 86 -13.22 5.37 0.40
C SER A 86 -14.24 5.92 1.39
N PHE A 87 -14.61 7.20 1.28
CA PHE A 87 -15.61 7.80 2.16
C PHE A 87 -16.97 7.13 2.08
N SER A 88 -17.37 6.70 0.87
CA SER A 88 -18.63 5.98 0.66
C SER A 88 -18.60 4.62 1.37
N MET A 89 -17.49 3.88 1.26
CA MET A 89 -17.31 2.60 1.93
C MET A 89 -17.25 2.77 3.46
N ASP A 90 -16.54 3.76 3.97
CA ASP A 90 -16.46 4.06 5.41
C ASP A 90 -17.85 4.35 5.99
N LYS A 91 -18.63 5.19 5.30
CA LYS A 91 -20.02 5.48 5.68
C LYS A 91 -20.87 4.22 5.66
N TYR A 92 -20.83 3.45 4.58
CA TYR A 92 -21.62 2.23 4.42
C TYR A 92 -21.30 1.22 5.54
N LEU A 93 -20.02 0.98 5.80
CA LEU A 93 -19.58 0.09 6.88
C LEU A 93 -19.98 0.59 8.27
N CYS A 94 -19.97 1.91 8.49
CA CYS A 94 -20.47 2.49 9.73
C CYS A 94 -21.97 2.24 9.94
N VAL A 95 -22.77 2.40 8.89
CA VAL A 95 -24.23 2.16 8.95
C VAL A 95 -24.53 0.68 9.17
N VAL A 96 -23.94 -0.21 8.37
CA VAL A 96 -24.13 -1.67 8.51
C VAL A 96 -23.69 -2.14 9.90
N PHE A 97 -22.60 -1.60 10.44
CA PHE A 97 -22.17 -1.91 11.80
C PHE A 97 -23.19 -1.45 12.84
N ALA A 98 -23.73 -0.23 12.71
CA ALA A 98 -24.74 0.29 13.63
C ALA A 98 -26.05 -0.51 13.56
N GLU A 99 -26.49 -0.91 12.37
CA GLU A 99 -27.66 -1.77 12.17
C GLU A 99 -27.46 -3.13 12.87
N ASN A 100 -26.32 -3.79 12.65
CA ASN A 100 -26.00 -5.04 13.33
C ASN A 100 -25.98 -4.88 14.86
N CYS A 101 -25.42 -3.78 15.38
CA CYS A 101 -25.43 -3.51 16.82
C CYS A 101 -26.83 -3.26 17.38
N ASN A 102 -27.74 -2.69 16.59
CA ASN A 102 -29.12 -2.41 17.00
C ASN A 102 -29.98 -3.69 17.06
N GLU A 103 -29.59 -4.75 16.34
CA GLU A 103 -30.24 -6.07 16.39
C GLU A 103 -29.81 -6.92 17.60
N LEU A 104 -28.72 -6.53 18.28
CA LEU A 104 -28.22 -7.26 19.45
C LEU A 104 -29.09 -7.02 20.69
N SER A 105 -29.32 -8.09 21.45
CA SER A 105 -30.01 -8.00 22.73
C SER A 105 -29.08 -7.50 23.84
N VAL A 106 -29.65 -7.01 24.95
CA VAL A 106 -28.87 -6.58 26.13
C VAL A 106 -27.96 -7.72 26.63
N LYS A 107 -28.43 -8.97 26.58
CA LYS A 107 -27.63 -10.15 26.98
C LYS A 107 -26.40 -10.36 26.10
N ASP A 108 -26.48 -9.99 24.83
CA ASP A 108 -25.34 -10.09 23.92
C ASP A 108 -24.27 -9.05 24.25
N PHE A 109 -24.66 -7.86 24.71
CA PHE A 109 -23.71 -6.84 25.17
C PHE A 109 -23.00 -7.20 26.49
N GLU A 110 -23.64 -8.02 27.33
CA GLU A 110 -23.04 -8.54 28.57
C GLU A 110 -22.09 -9.71 28.32
N ASN A 111 -22.10 -10.31 27.12
CA ASN A 111 -21.18 -11.36 26.75
C ASN A 111 -19.81 -10.77 26.36
N GLU A 112 -18.75 -11.17 27.10
CA GLU A 112 -17.38 -10.70 26.88
C GLU A 112 -16.88 -10.95 25.45
N GLU A 113 -17.24 -12.06 24.81
CA GLU A 113 -16.80 -12.36 23.45
C GLU A 113 -17.43 -11.41 22.43
N VAL A 114 -18.71 -11.14 22.56
CA VAL A 114 -19.46 -10.23 21.68
C VAL A 114 -18.95 -8.80 21.89
N TYR A 115 -18.80 -8.37 23.15
CA TYR A 115 -18.26 -7.05 23.48
C TYR A 115 -16.86 -6.83 22.89
N ASN A 116 -15.97 -7.81 23.05
CA ASN A 116 -14.63 -7.77 22.46
C ASN A 116 -14.67 -7.70 20.93
N LYS A 117 -15.55 -8.47 20.27
CA LYS A 117 -15.73 -8.42 18.80
C LYS A 117 -16.22 -7.05 18.33
N ILE A 118 -17.18 -6.44 19.01
CA ILE A 118 -17.67 -5.07 18.71
C ILE A 118 -16.52 -4.06 18.81
N GLY A 119 -15.74 -4.11 19.90
CA GLY A 119 -14.57 -3.24 20.10
C GLY A 119 -13.53 -3.40 19.00
N GLN A 120 -13.23 -4.64 18.60
CA GLN A 120 -12.27 -4.93 17.54
C GLN A 120 -12.73 -4.44 16.16
N ILE A 121 -14.02 -4.65 15.81
CA ILE A 121 -14.58 -4.12 14.55
C ILE A 121 -14.47 -2.62 14.50
N ASN A 122 -14.85 -1.96 15.59
CA ASN A 122 -14.88 -0.50 15.64
C ASN A 122 -13.49 0.12 15.60
N ARG A 123 -12.47 -0.58 16.12
CA ARG A 123 -11.09 -0.09 16.19
C ARG A 123 -10.26 -0.39 14.94
N PHE A 124 -10.47 -1.54 14.30
CA PHE A 124 -9.61 -1.99 13.20
C PHE A 124 -10.37 -2.59 12.00
N GLY A 125 -11.56 -3.13 12.21
CA GLY A 125 -12.25 -3.94 11.20
C GLY A 125 -12.69 -3.16 9.97
N LYS A 126 -13.21 -1.93 10.15
CA LYS A 126 -13.76 -1.12 9.05
C LYS A 126 -12.68 -0.69 8.06
N ASP A 127 -11.63 -0.04 8.55
CA ASP A 127 -10.52 0.46 7.72
C ASP A 127 -9.84 -0.68 6.95
N LYS A 128 -9.68 -1.84 7.59
CA LYS A 128 -9.07 -3.03 6.96
C LYS A 128 -9.86 -3.54 5.76
N VAL A 129 -11.20 -3.46 5.79
CA VAL A 129 -12.04 -3.87 4.65
C VAL A 129 -11.82 -2.94 3.45
N VAL A 130 -11.76 -1.64 3.70
CA VAL A 130 -11.50 -0.62 2.67
C VAL A 130 -10.10 -0.80 2.07
N GLU A 131 -9.09 -0.97 2.94
CA GLU A 131 -7.69 -1.21 2.56
C GLU A 131 -7.55 -2.45 1.66
N ILE A 132 -8.19 -3.57 2.03
CA ILE A 132 -8.15 -4.82 1.25
C ILE A 132 -8.70 -4.61 -0.16
N PHE A 133 -9.84 -3.91 -0.31
CA PHE A 133 -10.42 -3.64 -1.63
C PHE A 133 -9.44 -2.88 -2.53
N PHE A 134 -8.90 -1.77 -2.04
CA PHE A 134 -7.99 -0.95 -2.83
C PHE A 134 -6.68 -1.67 -3.14
N ASN A 135 -6.14 -2.47 -2.21
CA ASN A 135 -4.95 -3.28 -2.43
C ASN A 135 -5.15 -4.32 -3.55
N ILE A 136 -6.35 -4.90 -3.69
CA ILE A 136 -6.66 -5.83 -4.79
C ILE A 136 -6.68 -5.10 -6.14
N VAL A 137 -7.28 -3.92 -6.20
CA VAL A 137 -7.33 -3.15 -7.45
C VAL A 137 -5.93 -2.68 -7.86
N GLN A 138 -5.12 -2.20 -6.90
CA GLN A 138 -3.71 -1.85 -7.13
C GLN A 138 -2.84 -3.06 -7.49
N PHE A 139 -3.17 -4.24 -6.99
CA PHE A 139 -2.50 -5.48 -7.39
C PHE A 139 -2.70 -5.72 -8.89
N ILE A 140 -3.94 -5.62 -9.38
CA ILE A 140 -4.26 -5.76 -10.80
C ILE A 140 -3.54 -4.70 -11.63
N GLU A 141 -3.55 -3.44 -11.18
CA GLU A 141 -2.80 -2.35 -11.81
C GLU A 141 -1.31 -2.69 -11.98
N SER A 142 -0.70 -3.20 -10.92
CA SER A 142 0.73 -3.49 -10.90
C SER A 142 1.09 -4.63 -11.84
N VAL A 143 0.24 -5.64 -11.96
CA VAL A 143 0.39 -6.70 -12.97
C VAL A 143 0.33 -6.12 -14.38
N ILE A 144 -0.67 -5.27 -14.66
CA ILE A 144 -0.84 -4.64 -16.00
C ILE A 144 0.37 -3.75 -16.34
N ALA A 145 0.85 -2.95 -15.38
CA ALA A 145 2.00 -2.08 -15.57
C ALA A 145 3.27 -2.88 -15.89
N ILE A 146 3.54 -3.96 -15.15
CA ILE A 146 4.67 -4.85 -15.41
C ILE A 146 4.56 -5.48 -16.82
N ILE A 147 3.37 -5.96 -17.21
CA ILE A 147 3.14 -6.52 -18.55
C ILE A 147 3.42 -5.46 -19.63
N THR A 148 2.91 -4.25 -19.45
CA THR A 148 3.06 -3.16 -20.43
C THR A 148 4.53 -2.78 -20.64
N ILE A 149 5.34 -2.82 -19.58
CA ILE A 149 6.75 -2.44 -19.59
C ILE A 149 7.67 -3.60 -19.98
N SER A 150 7.19 -4.84 -19.82
CA SER A 150 7.98 -6.05 -20.10
C SER A 150 8.57 -6.08 -21.51
N GLY A 151 7.88 -5.51 -22.51
CA GLY A 151 8.39 -5.40 -23.87
C GLY A 151 9.70 -4.62 -24.01
N ILE A 152 9.92 -3.59 -23.19
CA ILE A 152 11.18 -2.81 -23.17
C ILE A 152 12.29 -3.66 -22.56
N ILE A 153 12.00 -4.33 -21.44
CA ILE A 153 13.00 -5.15 -20.72
C ILE A 153 13.40 -6.37 -21.54
N PHE A 154 12.45 -7.05 -22.18
CA PHE A 154 12.75 -8.20 -23.04
C PHE A 154 13.49 -7.83 -24.33
N SER A 155 13.44 -6.56 -24.75
CA SER A 155 14.22 -6.09 -25.89
C SER A 155 15.71 -5.89 -25.57
N SER A 156 16.08 -5.87 -24.28
CA SER A 156 17.49 -5.88 -23.87
C SER A 156 18.13 -7.22 -24.26
N SER A 157 19.37 -7.14 -24.75
CA SER A 157 20.16 -8.32 -25.15
C SER A 157 20.55 -9.22 -23.98
N ASN A 158 20.37 -8.77 -22.73
CA ASN A 158 20.86 -9.45 -21.55
C ASN A 158 19.73 -9.90 -20.60
N ASN A 159 19.77 -11.15 -20.15
CA ASN A 159 18.80 -11.73 -19.23
C ASN A 159 19.03 -11.34 -17.74
N SER A 160 19.98 -10.45 -17.45
CA SER A 160 20.28 -10.02 -16.06
C SER A 160 19.13 -9.28 -15.38
N TRP A 161 18.09 -8.85 -16.11
CA TRP A 161 16.89 -8.21 -15.54
C TRP A 161 16.17 -9.06 -14.47
N VAL A 162 16.38 -10.39 -14.47
CA VAL A 162 15.83 -11.31 -13.46
C VAL A 162 16.26 -10.92 -12.03
N ILE A 163 17.45 -10.33 -11.86
CA ILE A 163 17.97 -9.88 -10.56
C ILE A 163 17.02 -8.87 -9.90
N ILE A 164 16.39 -8.00 -10.69
CA ILE A 164 15.47 -6.97 -10.20
C ILE A 164 14.18 -7.55 -9.62
N ILE A 165 13.75 -8.71 -10.10
CA ILE A 165 12.56 -9.39 -9.57
C ILE A 165 12.93 -10.25 -8.36
N LEU A 166 14.13 -10.85 -8.35
CA LEU A 166 14.57 -11.71 -7.26
C LEU A 166 14.78 -10.95 -5.94
N ILE A 167 15.34 -9.75 -5.97
CA ILE A 167 15.64 -8.99 -4.75
C ILE A 167 14.36 -8.68 -3.93
N PRO A 168 13.29 -8.10 -4.52
CA PRO A 168 12.01 -7.91 -3.85
C PRO A 168 11.41 -9.21 -3.30
N ILE A 169 11.50 -10.33 -4.04
CA ILE A 169 10.97 -11.63 -3.61
C ILE A 169 11.69 -12.12 -2.34
N ILE A 170 13.02 -12.00 -2.30
CA ILE A 170 13.79 -12.39 -1.10
C ILE A 170 13.40 -11.49 0.09
N ASN A 171 13.30 -10.17 -0.14
CA ASN A 171 12.85 -9.23 0.88
C ASN A 171 11.46 -9.61 1.42
N PHE A 172 10.53 -9.96 0.53
CA PHE A 172 9.19 -10.43 0.87
C PHE A 172 9.19 -11.69 1.74
N LEU A 173 9.99 -12.70 1.40
CA LEU A 173 10.08 -13.95 2.18
C LEU A 173 10.58 -13.70 3.60
N ILE A 174 11.53 -12.78 3.78
CA ILE A 174 12.00 -12.37 5.10
C ILE A 174 10.90 -11.63 5.86
N ASN A 175 10.20 -10.70 5.19
CA ASN A 175 9.10 -9.95 5.78
C ASN A 175 7.91 -10.84 6.19
N ILE A 176 7.64 -11.95 5.51
CA ILE A 176 6.64 -12.94 5.97
C ILE A 176 7.00 -13.48 7.36
N ARG A 177 8.26 -13.87 7.57
CA ARG A 177 8.71 -14.39 8.86
C ARG A 177 8.69 -13.31 9.93
N PHE A 178 9.10 -12.10 9.56
CA PHE A 178 9.07 -10.94 10.45
C PHE A 178 7.64 -10.54 10.83
N GLY A 179 6.68 -10.70 9.92
CA GLY A 179 5.25 -10.46 10.17
C GLY A 179 4.70 -11.32 11.31
N LYS A 180 5.13 -12.59 11.46
CA LYS A 180 4.76 -13.43 12.60
C LYS A 180 5.31 -12.90 13.92
N TYR A 181 6.53 -12.37 13.91
CA TYR A 181 7.13 -11.76 15.09
C TYR A 181 6.37 -10.50 15.52
N ILE A 182 5.99 -9.64 14.57
CA ILE A 182 5.14 -8.46 14.81
C ILE A 182 3.80 -8.89 15.41
N TYR A 183 3.13 -9.88 14.81
CA TYR A 183 1.85 -10.39 15.29
C TYR A 183 1.91 -10.84 16.75
N ASN A 184 2.96 -11.59 17.14
CA ASN A 184 3.12 -12.04 18.52
C ASN A 184 3.28 -10.85 19.49
N ILE A 185 4.04 -9.82 19.11
CA ILE A 185 4.18 -8.61 19.93
C ILE A 185 2.86 -7.86 20.05
N GLU A 186 2.08 -7.74 18.97
CA GLU A 186 0.76 -7.12 19.02
C GLU A 186 -0.19 -7.90 19.92
N ASN A 187 -0.18 -9.22 19.84
CA ASN A 187 -0.97 -10.09 20.71
C ASN A 187 -0.58 -9.90 22.19
N ASP A 188 0.72 -9.84 22.50
CA ASP A 188 1.21 -9.53 23.85
C ASP A 188 0.80 -8.12 24.31
N ASN A 189 0.62 -7.18 23.37
CA ASN A 189 0.21 -5.82 23.67
C ASN A 189 -1.30 -5.69 23.92
N ILE A 190 -2.13 -6.68 23.59
CA ILE A 190 -3.59 -6.64 23.85
C ILE A 190 -3.88 -6.35 25.33
N VAL A 191 -3.13 -6.97 26.26
CA VAL A 191 -3.29 -6.72 27.70
C VAL A 191 -2.94 -5.29 28.09
N LEU A 192 -1.90 -4.72 27.47
CA LEU A 192 -1.49 -3.33 27.69
C LEU A 192 -2.53 -2.36 27.10
N TYR A 193 -3.07 -2.64 25.92
CA TYR A 193 -4.15 -1.86 25.32
C TYR A 193 -5.42 -1.88 26.16
N ARG A 194 -5.81 -3.03 26.72
CA ARG A 194 -6.94 -3.13 27.66
C ARG A 194 -6.73 -2.24 28.90
N LYS A 195 -5.52 -2.25 29.48
CA LYS A 195 -5.18 -1.38 30.61
C LYS A 195 -5.23 0.10 30.22
N GLN A 196 -4.73 0.45 29.04
CA GLN A 196 -4.78 1.80 28.49
C GLN A 196 -6.23 2.28 28.33
N GLU A 197 -7.09 1.47 27.72
CA GLU A 197 -8.52 1.75 27.56
C GLU A 197 -9.23 1.91 28.90
N TYR A 198 -8.93 1.05 29.87
CA TYR A 198 -9.52 1.14 31.21
C TYR A 198 -9.08 2.43 31.94
N CYS A 199 -7.80 2.78 31.88
CA CYS A 199 -7.30 4.05 32.42
C CYS A 199 -7.99 5.24 31.73
N ASN A 200 -8.11 5.23 30.40
CA ASN A 200 -8.82 6.26 29.66
C ASN A 200 -10.28 6.35 30.10
N TYR A 201 -10.99 5.23 30.21
CA TYR A 201 -12.37 5.19 30.69
C TYR A 201 -12.51 5.83 32.07
N LEU A 202 -11.67 5.46 33.05
CA LEU A 202 -11.72 6.02 34.39
C LEU A 202 -11.42 7.54 34.44
N ILE A 203 -10.63 8.04 33.48
CA ILE A 203 -10.28 9.46 33.37
C ILE A 203 -11.37 10.25 32.63
N SER A 204 -11.92 9.74 31.54
CA SER A 204 -12.75 10.53 30.63
C SER A 204 -14.26 10.26 30.76
N ASN A 205 -14.67 9.14 31.36
CA ASN A 205 -16.09 8.76 31.40
C ASN A 205 -16.85 9.52 32.50
N ASN A 206 -18.08 9.99 32.19
CA ASN A 206 -18.91 10.75 33.13
C ASN A 206 -19.29 9.95 34.40
N ILE A 207 -19.38 8.62 34.28
CA ILE A 207 -19.80 7.72 35.36
C ILE A 207 -18.66 7.63 36.38
N ALA A 208 -17.45 7.35 35.90
CA ALA A 208 -16.25 7.22 36.73
C ALA A 208 -15.70 8.57 37.23
N CYS A 209 -16.06 9.69 36.56
CA CYS A 209 -15.56 11.03 36.90
C CYS A 209 -15.88 11.44 38.34
N LYS A 210 -17.07 11.09 38.84
CA LYS A 210 -17.51 11.43 40.20
C LYS A 210 -16.64 10.76 41.26
N GLU A 211 -16.37 9.47 41.12
CA GLU A 211 -15.49 8.71 42.02
C GLU A 211 -14.05 9.24 41.96
N ARG A 212 -13.54 9.49 40.75
CA ARG A 212 -12.18 10.04 40.57
C ARG A 212 -11.98 11.36 41.30
N ILE A 213 -12.93 12.29 41.19
CA ILE A 213 -12.85 13.59 41.86
C ILE A 213 -12.96 13.41 43.37
N PHE A 214 -13.92 12.59 43.84
CA PHE A 214 -14.16 12.37 45.27
C PHE A 214 -12.94 11.73 45.97
N TYR A 215 -12.32 10.74 45.35
CA TYR A 215 -11.16 10.02 45.90
C TYR A 215 -9.79 10.61 45.48
N ASN A 216 -9.78 11.69 44.70
CA ASN A 216 -8.58 12.43 44.26
C ASN A 216 -7.43 11.56 43.67
N PHE A 217 -7.74 10.49 42.94
CA PHE A 217 -6.72 9.58 42.37
C PHE A 217 -6.36 9.88 40.90
N GLY A 218 -6.79 11.02 40.36
CA GLY A 218 -6.60 11.38 38.94
C GLY A 218 -5.13 11.37 38.49
N GLU A 219 -4.23 11.97 39.26
CA GLU A 219 -2.80 11.99 38.93
C GLU A 219 -2.16 10.59 38.92
N SER A 220 -2.60 9.71 39.84
CA SER A 220 -2.13 8.33 39.90
C SER A 220 -2.53 7.54 38.65
N LEU A 221 -3.78 7.74 38.18
CA LEU A 221 -4.25 7.14 36.93
C LEU A 221 -3.47 7.65 35.71
N ILE A 222 -3.19 8.95 35.65
CA ILE A 222 -2.39 9.54 34.57
C ILE A 222 -0.97 8.94 34.55
N LYS A 223 -0.31 8.83 35.71
CA LYS A 223 1.01 8.17 35.82
C LYS A 223 0.97 6.71 35.36
N LYS A 224 -0.10 5.98 35.71
CA LYS A 224 -0.27 4.58 35.28
C LYS A 224 -0.52 4.47 33.77
N LEU A 225 -1.30 5.38 33.21
CA LEU A 225 -1.53 5.48 31.76
C LEU A 225 -0.22 5.75 31.01
N ASP A 226 0.59 6.68 31.52
CA ASP A 226 1.89 7.04 30.97
C ASP A 226 2.84 5.82 30.93
N GLN A 227 2.99 5.12 32.06
CA GLN A 227 3.81 3.90 32.16
C GLN A 227 3.37 2.78 31.21
N VAL A 228 2.05 2.56 31.06
CA VAL A 228 1.52 1.56 30.13
C VAL A 228 1.81 1.96 28.68
N THR A 229 1.67 3.25 28.37
CA THR A 229 1.91 3.78 27.02
C THR A 229 3.39 3.70 26.65
N ASP A 230 4.29 4.04 27.57
CA ASP A 230 5.74 3.89 27.40
C ASP A 230 6.15 2.45 27.10
N ALA A 231 5.56 1.47 27.82
CA ALA A 231 5.83 0.06 27.57
C ALA A 231 5.43 -0.37 26.15
N ILE A 232 4.30 0.13 25.64
CA ILE A 232 3.85 -0.10 24.26
C ILE A 232 4.82 0.57 23.26
N ILE A 233 5.19 1.83 23.50
CA ILE A 233 6.11 2.59 22.65
C ILE A 233 7.47 1.91 22.56
N LEU A 234 8.04 1.43 23.67
CA LEU A 234 9.35 0.76 23.67
C LEU A 234 9.35 -0.52 22.83
N LYS A 235 8.27 -1.32 22.89
CA LYS A 235 8.12 -2.52 22.04
C LYS A 235 7.97 -2.15 20.57
N ASN A 236 7.10 -1.19 20.25
CA ASN A 236 6.87 -0.75 18.87
C ASN A 236 8.12 -0.10 18.27
N LYS A 237 8.89 0.67 19.04
CA LYS A 237 10.16 1.25 18.61
C LYS A 237 11.16 0.18 18.15
N LYS A 238 11.25 -0.94 18.87
CA LYS A 238 12.12 -2.06 18.48
C LYS A 238 11.68 -2.66 17.14
N ILE A 239 10.39 -2.87 16.94
CA ILE A 239 9.83 -3.34 15.65
C ILE A 239 10.21 -2.35 14.55
N THR A 240 9.94 -1.05 14.73
CA THR A 240 10.21 -0.02 13.72
C THR A 240 11.69 0.04 13.33
N VAL A 241 12.60 -0.03 14.30
CA VAL A 241 14.05 -0.03 14.02
C VAL A 241 14.47 -1.27 13.24
N LEU A 242 13.96 -2.45 13.59
CA LEU A 242 14.27 -3.69 12.86
C LEU A 242 13.73 -3.65 11.42
N THR A 243 12.49 -3.22 11.23
CA THR A 243 11.90 -3.03 9.88
C THR A 243 12.71 -2.04 9.05
N LEU A 244 13.15 -0.93 9.66
CA LEU A 244 13.98 0.07 9.00
C LEU A 244 15.32 -0.51 8.55
N LEU A 245 16.00 -1.28 9.41
CA LEU A 245 17.29 -1.88 9.08
C LEU A 245 17.15 -2.90 7.94
N ILE A 246 16.15 -3.80 8.02
CA ILE A 246 15.89 -4.80 6.98
C ILE A 246 15.61 -4.11 5.64
N ASN A 247 14.65 -3.19 5.60
CA ASN A 247 14.27 -2.50 4.35
C ASN A 247 15.43 -1.66 3.79
N SER A 248 16.23 -1.01 4.64
CA SER A 248 17.37 -0.21 4.19
C SER A 248 18.44 -1.07 3.53
N ILE A 249 18.74 -2.25 4.08
CA ILE A 249 19.69 -3.20 3.47
C ILE A 249 19.21 -3.61 2.08
N PHE A 250 17.93 -3.97 1.94
CA PHE A 250 17.35 -4.34 0.64
C PHE A 250 17.35 -3.18 -0.35
N ASN A 251 17.01 -1.96 0.07
CA ASN A 251 17.05 -0.77 -0.79
C ASN A 251 18.48 -0.51 -1.33
N ILE A 252 19.52 -0.73 -0.52
CA ILE A 252 20.91 -0.60 -0.95
C ILE A 252 21.27 -1.69 -1.98
N ILE A 253 20.88 -2.95 -1.72
CA ILE A 253 21.12 -4.07 -2.66
C ILE A 253 20.40 -3.82 -3.99
N GLU A 254 19.16 -3.36 -3.94
CA GLU A 254 18.36 -2.96 -5.10
C GLU A 254 19.04 -1.85 -5.91
N LEU A 255 19.57 -0.81 -5.25
CA LEU A 255 20.30 0.27 -5.91
C LEU A 255 21.57 -0.24 -6.62
N ILE A 256 22.36 -1.08 -5.95
CA ILE A 256 23.59 -1.65 -6.52
C ILE A 256 23.26 -2.50 -7.76
N ALA A 257 22.23 -3.36 -7.66
CA ALA A 257 21.78 -4.16 -8.78
C ALA A 257 21.28 -3.30 -9.96
N LYS A 258 20.52 -2.24 -9.67
CA LYS A 258 20.07 -1.27 -10.68
C LYS A 258 21.25 -0.61 -11.39
N VAL A 259 22.24 -0.09 -10.65
CA VAL A 259 23.43 0.54 -11.24
C VAL A 259 24.20 -0.44 -12.12
N TYR A 260 24.38 -1.69 -11.65
CA TYR A 260 25.01 -2.73 -12.45
C TYR A 260 24.27 -2.98 -13.78
N LEU A 261 22.94 -3.10 -13.75
CA LEU A 261 22.14 -3.33 -14.95
C LEU A 261 22.18 -2.15 -15.92
N ILE A 262 22.15 -0.92 -15.40
CA ILE A 262 22.30 0.29 -16.21
C ILE A 262 23.65 0.31 -16.92
N LEU A 263 24.74 -0.04 -16.22
CA LEU A 263 26.08 -0.08 -16.81
C LEU A 263 26.16 -1.11 -17.94
N VAL A 264 25.63 -2.32 -17.72
CA VAL A 264 25.64 -3.38 -18.73
C VAL A 264 24.83 -2.97 -19.96
N GLU A 265 23.62 -2.45 -19.77
CA GLU A 265 22.79 -2.01 -20.89
C GLU A 265 23.44 -0.84 -21.65
N SER A 266 23.99 0.14 -20.92
CA SER A 266 24.67 1.28 -21.53
C SER A 266 25.83 0.83 -22.42
N ILE A 267 26.67 -0.10 -21.94
CA ILE A 267 27.76 -0.67 -22.74
C ILE A 267 27.21 -1.31 -24.02
N SER A 268 26.14 -2.11 -23.91
CA SER A 268 25.52 -2.77 -25.07
C SER A 268 24.96 -1.80 -26.10
N VAL A 269 24.38 -0.68 -25.65
CA VAL A 269 23.84 0.36 -26.53
C VAL A 269 24.97 1.11 -27.23
N PHE A 270 26.05 1.45 -26.50
CA PHE A 270 27.22 2.09 -27.11
C PHE A 270 27.94 1.18 -28.11
N THR A 271 28.00 -0.13 -27.88
CA THR A 271 28.62 -1.06 -28.84
C THR A 271 27.82 -1.27 -30.12
N ASN A 272 26.51 -1.04 -30.07
CA ASN A 272 25.58 -1.27 -31.19
C ASN A 272 25.11 0.03 -31.86
N ASP A 273 25.78 1.17 -31.62
CA ASP A 273 25.36 2.50 -32.07
C ASP A 273 23.88 2.82 -31.78
N GLY A 274 23.39 2.37 -30.62
CA GLY A 274 22.01 2.56 -30.22
C GLY A 274 21.72 3.98 -29.72
N LEU A 275 20.43 4.31 -29.61
CA LEU A 275 19.98 5.64 -29.23
C LEU A 275 19.92 5.80 -27.71
N LEU A 276 20.28 6.97 -27.19
CA LEU A 276 20.28 7.29 -25.75
C LEU A 276 18.91 7.15 -25.11
N GLY A 277 17.83 7.32 -25.88
CA GLY A 277 16.48 7.14 -25.37
C GLY A 277 16.20 5.70 -24.97
N SER A 278 16.85 4.68 -25.56
CA SER A 278 16.67 3.29 -25.11
C SER A 278 17.26 3.06 -23.71
N ILE A 279 18.40 3.68 -23.40
CA ILE A 279 19.01 3.63 -22.06
C ILE A 279 18.07 4.26 -21.03
N LEU A 280 17.51 5.43 -21.33
CA LEU A 280 16.55 6.07 -20.43
C LEU A 280 15.28 5.24 -20.27
N ALA A 281 14.73 4.72 -21.38
CA ALA A 281 13.58 3.84 -21.35
C ALA A 281 13.81 2.64 -20.44
N TYR A 282 14.99 2.02 -20.55
CA TYR A 282 15.40 0.91 -19.70
C TYR A 282 15.49 1.34 -18.23
N ILE A 283 16.18 2.43 -17.90
CA ILE A 283 16.28 2.97 -16.53
C ILE A 283 14.89 3.13 -15.89
N TYR A 284 13.99 3.84 -16.57
CA TYR A 284 12.64 4.08 -16.05
C TYR A 284 11.80 2.80 -16.00
N SER A 285 12.00 1.87 -16.93
CA SER A 285 11.35 0.56 -16.91
C SER A 285 11.76 -0.24 -15.68
N LEU A 286 13.06 -0.23 -15.34
CA LEU A 286 13.56 -0.87 -14.13
C LEU A 286 12.91 -0.27 -12.87
N ASP A 287 12.81 1.06 -12.80
CA ASP A 287 12.18 1.74 -11.66
C ASP A 287 10.72 1.34 -11.48
N ILE A 288 9.93 1.35 -12.56
CA ILE A 288 8.52 0.97 -12.46
C ILE A 288 8.38 -0.51 -12.12
N VAL A 289 9.17 -1.41 -12.72
CA VAL A 289 9.10 -2.84 -12.38
C VAL A 289 9.45 -3.09 -10.92
N MET A 290 10.51 -2.45 -10.39
CA MET A 290 10.85 -2.55 -8.97
C MET A 290 9.72 -2.01 -8.08
N GLN A 291 9.21 -0.82 -8.38
CA GLN A 291 8.13 -0.20 -7.61
C GLN A 291 6.86 -1.06 -7.61
N LYS A 292 6.42 -1.54 -8.78
CA LYS A 292 5.22 -2.38 -8.92
C LYS A 292 5.41 -3.76 -8.30
N THR A 293 6.60 -4.35 -8.38
CA THR A 293 6.91 -5.62 -7.70
C THR A 293 6.86 -5.45 -6.18
N ASN A 294 7.46 -4.38 -5.65
CA ASN A 294 7.40 -4.06 -4.22
C ASN A 294 5.95 -3.81 -3.75
N LEU A 295 5.12 -3.13 -4.55
CA LEU A 295 3.69 -2.96 -4.26
C LEU A 295 2.92 -4.29 -4.26
N LEU A 296 3.15 -5.16 -5.26
CA LEU A 296 2.53 -6.49 -5.33
C LEU A 296 2.84 -7.31 -4.08
N LEU A 297 4.13 -7.38 -3.72
CA LEU A 297 4.61 -8.15 -2.58
C LEU A 297 4.16 -7.52 -1.25
N GLY A 298 4.14 -6.19 -1.15
CA GLY A 298 3.58 -5.47 -0.02
C GLY A 298 2.09 -5.76 0.18
N ASN A 299 1.29 -5.71 -0.88
CA ASN A 299 -0.14 -6.04 -0.83
C ASN A 299 -0.37 -7.51 -0.44
N MET A 300 0.47 -8.42 -0.93
CA MET A 300 0.45 -9.83 -0.49
C MET A 300 0.80 -9.98 0.99
N LEU A 301 1.81 -9.27 1.49
CA LEU A 301 2.18 -9.28 2.92
C LEU A 301 1.02 -8.81 3.77
N LEU A 302 0.35 -7.73 3.38
CA LEU A 302 -0.83 -7.21 4.08
C LEU A 302 -1.96 -8.24 4.10
N ILE A 303 -2.20 -8.95 2.99
CA ILE A 303 -3.22 -10.01 2.95
C ILE A 303 -2.83 -11.19 3.87
N ILE A 304 -1.55 -11.58 3.89
CA ILE A 304 -1.05 -12.68 4.74
C ILE A 304 -1.06 -12.29 6.21
N SER A 305 -0.59 -11.09 6.57
CA SER A 305 -0.63 -10.59 7.94
C SER A 305 -2.07 -10.46 8.40
N ASN A 306 -2.95 -9.84 7.60
CA ASN A 306 -4.38 -9.71 7.90
C ASN A 306 -5.08 -11.07 8.00
N ARG A 307 -4.63 -12.13 7.30
CA ARG A 307 -5.17 -13.48 7.46
C ARG A 307 -4.99 -14.02 8.88
N LEU A 308 -3.87 -13.73 9.54
CA LEU A 308 -3.63 -14.12 10.94
C LEU A 308 -4.63 -13.43 11.89
N TYR A 309 -5.09 -12.21 11.59
CA TYR A 309 -6.15 -11.55 12.35
C TYR A 309 -7.54 -12.08 12.00
N VAL A 310 -7.78 -12.45 10.74
CA VAL A 310 -9.08 -12.91 10.23
C VAL A 310 -9.42 -14.33 10.69
N GLU A 311 -8.45 -15.22 10.87
CA GLU A 311 -8.69 -16.53 11.50
C GLU A 311 -9.12 -16.40 12.97
N THR A 312 -8.64 -15.36 13.67
CA THR A 312 -9.10 -15.00 15.03
C THR A 312 -10.47 -14.30 15.03
N PHE A 313 -10.88 -13.72 13.90
CA PHE A 313 -12.10 -12.91 13.76
C PHE A 313 -13.31 -13.69 13.22
N LEU A 314 -13.08 -14.69 12.36
CA LEU A 314 -14.11 -15.48 11.68
C LEU A 314 -14.22 -16.94 12.15
N GLY A 315 -13.40 -17.33 13.13
CA GLY A 315 -13.64 -18.49 13.99
C GLY A 315 -14.67 -18.17 15.06
#